data_AF-A0AAV7UC50-F1
#
_entry.id   AF-A0AAV7UC50-F1
#
_cell.length_a   1.000
_cell.length_b   1.000
_cell.length_c   1.000
_cell.angle_alpha   90.00
_cell.angle_beta   90.00
_cell.angle_gamma   90.00
#
_symmetry.space_group_name_H-M   'P 1'
#
loop_
_entity.id
_entity.type
_entity.pdbx_description
1 polymer ?
#
loop_
_entity_poly.entity_id
_entity_poly.type
_entity_poly.pdbx_seq_one_letter_code
_entity_poly.pdbx_strand_id
1 'polypeptide(L)'
;MDSTISTLATETKSICLNIASFQSRMTGLKQRVTAMEDHLNTVPDRDQELLFLCSKLIDLEDRSRRDNVRFFGFREHIEGPNIQVFPQKILPAVTGLTFDPPLEFQRAHRLGQKRPDGASRP
;
A
#
# COMPACT_ATOMS: atom_id res chain seq x y z
N MET A 1 13.28 -45.30 -60.36
CA MET A 1 12.86 -45.75 -59.02
C MET A 1 13.84 -45.28 -57.96
N ASP A 2 15.15 -45.29 -58.22
CA ASP A 2 16.14 -44.87 -57.21
C ASP A 2 16.11 -43.38 -56.87
N SER A 3 15.81 -42.49 -57.83
CA SER A 3 15.72 -41.04 -57.54
C SER A 3 14.57 -40.71 -56.60
N THR A 4 13.39 -41.29 -56.82
CA THR A 4 12.20 -41.07 -55.97
C THR A 4 12.39 -41.62 -54.55
N ILE A 5 13.09 -42.75 -54.43
CA ILE A 5 13.44 -43.33 -53.11
C ILE A 5 14.45 -42.43 -52.39
N SER A 6 15.43 -41.87 -53.10
CA SER A 6 16.39 -40.92 -52.56
C SER A 6 15.72 -39.63 -52.08
N THR A 7 14.78 -39.07 -52.85
CA THR A 7 14.03 -37.87 -52.44
C THR A 7 13.21 -38.12 -51.18
N LEU A 8 12.48 -39.23 -51.11
CA LEU A 8 11.72 -39.63 -49.91
C LEU A 8 12.62 -39.81 -48.67
N ALA A 9 13.83 -40.36 -48.85
CA ALA A 9 14.81 -40.49 -47.77
C ALA A 9 15.30 -39.12 -47.24
N THR A 10 15.43 -38.12 -48.11
CA THR A 10 15.83 -36.77 -47.69
C THR A 10 14.69 -36.02 -46.99
N GLU A 11 13.45 -36.16 -47.49
CA GLU A 11 12.26 -35.56 -46.88
C GLU A 11 11.97 -36.15 -45.50
N THR A 12 12.04 -37.48 -45.35
CA THR A 12 11.88 -38.14 -44.05
C THR A 12 12.92 -37.67 -43.04
N LYS A 13 14.17 -37.50 -43.46
CA LYS A 13 15.23 -36.95 -42.60
C LYS A 13 14.95 -35.50 -42.18
N SER A 14 14.46 -34.67 -43.10
CA SER A 14 14.03 -33.29 -42.81
C SER A 14 12.86 -33.26 -41.79
N ILE A 15 11.87 -34.13 -41.97
CA ILE A 15 10.75 -34.27 -41.03
C ILE A 15 11.25 -34.68 -39.65
N CYS A 16 12.17 -35.64 -39.55
CA CYS A 16 12.76 -36.04 -38.27
C CYS A 16 13.46 -34.88 -37.54
N LEU A 17 14.21 -34.04 -38.28
CA LEU A 17 14.87 -32.86 -37.69
C LEU A 17 13.85 -31.83 -37.20
N ASN A 18 12.79 -31.59 -37.97
CA ASN A 18 11.72 -30.67 -37.59
C ASN A 18 10.96 -31.17 -36.35
N ILE A 19 10.69 -32.47 -36.25
CA ILE A 19 10.06 -33.08 -35.07
C ILE A 19 10.96 -32.90 -33.84
N ALA A 20 12.26 -33.14 -33.95
CA ALA A 20 13.20 -32.95 -32.85
C ALA A 20 13.26 -31.47 -32.38
N SER A 21 13.28 -30.53 -33.33
CA SER A 21 13.20 -29.10 -33.03
C SER A 21 11.89 -28.73 -32.33
N PHE A 22 10.76 -29.28 -32.81
CA PHE A 22 9.45 -29.04 -32.22
C PHE A 22 9.35 -29.60 -30.81
N GLN A 23 9.89 -30.79 -30.56
CA GLN A 23 9.96 -31.38 -29.21
C GLN A 23 10.76 -30.50 -28.25
N SER A 24 11.91 -29.98 -28.67
CA SER A 24 12.72 -29.06 -27.85
C SER A 24 11.98 -27.75 -27.53
N ARG A 25 11.27 -27.19 -28.51
CA ARG A 25 10.43 -25.99 -28.27
C ARG A 25 9.26 -26.29 -27.34
N MET A 26 8.65 -27.48 -27.47
CA MET A 26 7.54 -27.91 -26.64
C MET A 26 7.96 -28.13 -25.19
N THR A 27 9.14 -28.71 -24.94
CA THR A 27 9.68 -28.85 -23.57
C THR A 27 9.98 -27.48 -22.96
N GLY A 28 10.57 -26.56 -23.72
CA GLY A 28 10.80 -25.19 -23.27
C GLY A 28 9.50 -24.43 -22.95
N LEU A 29 8.46 -24.61 -23.77
CA LEU A 29 7.14 -24.03 -23.49
C LEU A 29 6.52 -24.62 -22.23
N LYS A 30 6.57 -25.93 -22.04
CA LYS A 30 6.05 -26.58 -20.82
C LYS A 30 6.72 -26.03 -19.57
N GLN A 31 8.05 -25.93 -19.56
CA GLN A 31 8.78 -25.36 -18.41
C GLN A 31 8.35 -23.93 -18.09
N ARG A 32 8.15 -23.09 -19.12
CA ARG A 32 7.67 -21.71 -18.93
C ARG A 32 6.25 -21.65 -18.40
N VAL A 33 5.36 -22.53 -18.89
CA VAL A 33 3.97 -22.60 -18.42
C VAL A 33 3.93 -23.04 -16.96
N THR A 34 4.66 -24.09 -16.58
CA THR A 34 4.74 -24.55 -15.18
C THR A 34 5.27 -23.47 -14.26
N ALA A 35 6.35 -22.78 -14.63
CA ALA A 35 6.86 -21.66 -13.84
C ALA A 35 5.82 -20.53 -13.70
N MET A 36 5.06 -20.23 -14.75
CA MET A 36 4.01 -19.23 -14.72
C MET A 36 2.85 -19.65 -13.82
N GLU A 37 2.45 -20.93 -13.85
CA GLU A 37 1.43 -21.49 -12.97
C GLU A 37 1.86 -21.43 -11.50
N ASP A 38 3.12 -21.79 -11.19
CA ASP A 38 3.68 -21.68 -9.84
C ASP A 38 3.65 -20.23 -9.36
N HIS A 39 4.05 -19.27 -10.20
CA HIS A 39 3.98 -17.85 -9.86
C HIS A 39 2.55 -17.39 -9.59
N LEU A 40 1.57 -17.78 -10.41
CA LEU A 40 0.17 -17.42 -10.23
C LEU A 40 -0.40 -18.00 -8.94
N ASN A 41 0.01 -19.21 -8.55
CA ASN A 41 -0.41 -19.83 -7.30
C ASN A 41 0.10 -19.09 -6.06
N THR A 42 1.21 -18.35 -6.16
CA THR A 42 1.74 -17.54 -5.04
C THR A 42 1.08 -16.15 -4.89
N VAL A 43 0.38 -15.66 -5.92
CA VAL A 43 -0.30 -14.35 -5.87
C VAL A 43 -1.38 -14.27 -4.77
N PRO A 44 -2.30 -15.23 -4.62
CA PRO A 44 -3.34 -15.14 -3.59
C PRO A 44 -2.77 -15.11 -2.16
N ASP A 45 -1.67 -15.83 -1.90
CA ASP A 45 -1.00 -15.80 -0.61
C ASP A 45 -0.43 -14.41 -0.30
N ARG A 46 0.12 -13.74 -1.33
CA ARG A 46 0.62 -12.36 -1.21
C ARG A 46 -0.51 -11.36 -0.96
N ASP A 47 -1.64 -11.52 -1.62
CA ASP A 47 -2.79 -10.64 -1.41
C ASP A 47 -3.32 -10.75 0.03
N GLN A 48 -3.34 -11.96 0.60
CA GLN A 48 -3.69 -12.17 2.01
C GLN A 48 -2.68 -11.53 2.95
N GLU A 49 -1.39 -11.67 2.68
CA GLU A 49 -0.32 -11.04 3.47
C GLU A 49 -0.44 -9.50 3.44
N LEU A 50 -0.71 -8.93 2.27
CA LEU A 50 -0.93 -7.49 2.10
C LEU A 50 -2.15 -7.00 2.89
N LEU A 51 -3.27 -7.73 2.82
CA LEU A 51 -4.47 -7.38 3.59
C LEU A 51 -4.22 -7.43 5.10
N PHE A 52 -3.52 -8.47 5.56
CA PHE A 52 -3.12 -8.60 6.97
C PHE A 52 -2.22 -7.44 7.40
N LEU A 53 -1.22 -7.10 6.59
CA LEU A 53 -0.30 -6.01 6.89
C LEU A 53 -1.01 -4.65 6.89
N CYS A 54 -1.91 -4.39 5.93
CA CYS A 54 -2.72 -3.18 5.90
C CYS A 54 -3.60 -3.06 7.16
N SER A 55 -4.27 -4.14 7.56
CA SER A 55 -5.08 -4.17 8.79
C SER A 55 -4.24 -3.84 10.03
N LYS A 56 -3.04 -4.44 10.12
CA LYS A 56 -2.11 -4.19 11.21
C LYS A 56 -1.61 -2.74 11.22
N LEU A 57 -1.33 -2.16 10.06
CA LEU A 57 -0.91 -0.76 9.95
C LEU A 57 -2.03 0.20 10.40
N ILE A 58 -3.28 -0.08 10.05
CA ILE A 58 -4.43 0.72 10.49
C ILE A 58 -4.56 0.64 12.01
N ASP A 59 -4.53 -0.56 12.61
CA ASP A 59 -4.60 -0.72 14.07
C ASP A 59 -3.45 0.00 14.80
N LEU A 60 -2.23 -0.06 14.25
CA LEU A 60 -1.09 0.66 14.81
C LEU A 60 -1.26 2.18 14.73
N GLU A 61 -1.73 2.69 13.59
CA GLU A 61 -1.97 4.12 13.40
C GLU A 61 -3.07 4.63 14.33
N ASP A 62 -4.17 3.90 14.44
CA ASP A 62 -5.30 4.23 15.31
C ASP A 62 -4.88 4.23 16.78
N ARG A 63 -4.13 3.21 17.23
CA ARG A 63 -3.61 3.18 18.60
C ARG A 63 -2.60 4.29 18.86
N SER A 64 -1.72 4.58 17.91
CA SER A 64 -0.73 5.66 18.04
C SER A 64 -1.39 7.04 18.11
N ARG A 65 -2.59 7.20 17.54
CA ARG A 65 -3.32 8.47 17.51
C ARG A 65 -4.55 8.50 18.42
N ARG A 66 -4.78 7.45 19.20
CA ARG A 66 -5.99 7.28 20.04
C ARG A 66 -6.22 8.45 20.99
N ASP A 67 -5.14 9.02 21.53
CA ASP A 67 -5.21 10.12 22.49
C ASP A 67 -5.14 11.51 21.82
N ASN A 68 -5.01 11.55 20.49
CA ASN A 68 -4.94 12.81 19.74
C ASN A 68 -6.33 13.31 19.40
N VAL A 69 -6.69 14.49 19.93
CA VAL A 69 -7.93 15.19 19.59
C VAL A 69 -7.64 16.31 18.58
N ARG A 70 -8.53 16.46 17.58
CA ARG A 70 -8.48 17.58 16.63
C ARG A 70 -9.60 18.57 16.91
N PHE A 71 -9.23 19.83 17.03
CA PHE A 71 -10.15 20.95 17.20
C PHE A 71 -10.30 21.71 15.88
N PHE A 72 -11.55 21.97 15.47
CA PHE A 72 -11.89 22.70 14.25
C PHE A 72 -12.75 23.93 14.58
N GLY A 73 -12.76 24.93 13.68
CA GLY A 73 -13.62 26.11 13.80
C GLY A 73 -13.04 27.26 14.62
N PHE A 74 -11.81 27.14 15.12
CA PHE A 74 -11.10 28.25 15.77
C PHE A 74 -10.45 29.17 14.73
N ARG A 75 -10.66 30.48 14.88
CA ARG A 75 -9.92 31.48 14.09
C ARG A 75 -8.44 31.38 14.41
N GLU A 76 -7.59 31.52 13.40
CA GLU A 76 -6.14 31.49 13.62
C GLU A 76 -5.69 32.60 14.58
N HIS A 77 -4.67 32.31 15.39
CA HIS A 77 -4.07 33.22 16.37
C HIS A 77 -4.92 33.58 17.60
N ILE A 78 -6.14 33.07 17.73
CA ILE A 78 -6.95 33.23 18.96
C ILE A 78 -6.32 32.57 20.19
N GLU A 79 -5.44 31.59 19.93
CA GLU A 79 -4.78 30.72 20.91
C GLU A 79 -3.73 31.47 21.74
N GLY A 80 -3.28 32.64 21.25
CA GLY A 80 -2.20 33.40 21.86
C GLY A 80 -0.82 32.76 21.67
N PRO A 81 0.18 33.15 22.48
CA PRO A 81 1.56 32.71 22.31
C PRO A 81 1.80 31.25 22.72
N ASN A 82 0.95 30.68 23.59
CA ASN A 82 1.07 29.30 24.04
C ASN A 82 -0.18 28.49 23.71
N ILE A 83 -0.06 27.67 22.66
CA ILE A 83 -1.13 26.83 22.14
C ILE A 83 -1.59 25.74 23.12
N GLN A 84 -0.75 25.31 24.07
CA GLN A 84 -1.13 24.29 25.05
C GLN A 84 -2.09 24.82 26.13
N VAL A 85 -2.02 26.12 26.42
CA VAL A 85 -2.86 26.77 27.45
C VAL A 85 -4.26 27.05 26.92
N PHE A 86 -4.42 27.23 25.61
CA PHE A 86 -5.69 27.57 25.01
C PHE A 86 -6.79 26.49 25.22
N PRO A 87 -6.53 25.19 24.96
CA PRO A 87 -7.48 24.11 25.25
C PRO A 87 -7.91 24.04 26.71
N GLN A 88 -6.99 24.25 27.65
CA GLN A 88 -7.28 24.19 29.09
C GLN A 88 -8.31 25.24 29.52
N LYS A 89 -8.35 26.40 28.85
CA LYS A 89 -9.33 27.46 29.12
C LYS A 89 -10.65 27.24 28.41
N ILE A 90 -10.61 26.80 27.16
CA ILE A 90 -11.81 26.74 26.32
C ILE A 90 -12.63 25.48 26.55
N LEU A 91 -12.00 24.34 26.85
CA LEU A 91 -12.71 23.09 27.07
C LEU A 91 -13.70 23.17 28.24
N PRO A 92 -13.31 23.64 29.45
CA PRO A 92 -14.28 23.82 30.54
C PRO A 92 -15.42 24.77 30.17
N ALA A 93 -15.12 25.86 29.45
CA ALA A 93 -16.12 26.85 29.04
C ALA A 93 -17.13 26.29 28.03
N VAL A 94 -16.70 25.41 27.13
CA VAL A 94 -17.56 24.82 26.10
C VAL A 94 -18.34 23.61 26.62
N THR A 95 -17.69 22.76 27.42
CA THR A 95 -18.32 21.51 27.90
C THR A 95 -19.11 21.72 29.19
N GLY A 96 -18.86 22.79 29.93
CA GLY A 96 -19.40 23.00 31.27
C GLY A 96 -18.84 22.03 32.32
N LEU A 97 -17.78 21.29 31.98
CA LEU A 97 -17.18 20.30 32.86
C LEU A 97 -16.00 20.91 33.63
N THR A 98 -15.91 20.54 34.91
CA THR A 98 -14.72 20.78 35.72
C THR A 98 -13.81 19.57 35.62
N PHE A 99 -12.55 19.79 35.24
CA PHE A 99 -11.55 18.72 35.18
C PHE A 99 -10.68 18.76 36.43
N ASP A 100 -10.73 17.68 37.21
CA ASP A 100 -9.87 17.45 38.38
C ASP A 100 -9.32 16.01 38.28
N PRO A 101 -8.01 15.82 38.04
CA PRO A 101 -6.96 16.85 37.91
C PRO A 101 -7.07 17.68 36.61
N PRO A 102 -6.35 18.82 36.52
CA PRO A 102 -6.32 19.64 35.31
C PRO A 102 -5.89 18.86 34.07
N LEU A 103 -6.41 19.25 32.89
CA LEU A 103 -6.05 18.61 31.63
C LEU A 103 -4.57 18.80 31.31
N GLU A 104 -3.85 17.69 31.14
CA GLU A 104 -2.46 17.66 30.70
C GLU A 104 -2.37 17.32 29.22
N PHE A 105 -1.50 18.04 28.50
CA PHE A 105 -1.27 17.83 27.08
C PHE A 105 0.19 17.52 26.83
N GLN A 106 0.50 16.36 26.26
CA GLN A 106 1.86 16.03 25.86
C GLN A 106 2.36 16.95 24.72
N ARG A 107 1.47 17.27 23.78
CA ARG A 107 1.77 18.16 22.65
C ARG A 107 0.49 18.82 22.13
N ALA A 108 0.59 20.11 21.80
CA ALA A 108 -0.45 20.83 21.06
C ALA A 108 0.22 21.63 19.94
N HIS A 109 -0.37 21.59 18.75
CA HIS A 109 0.14 22.30 17.58
C HIS A 109 -0.96 22.43 16.52
N ARG A 110 -0.82 23.42 15.63
CA ARG A 110 -1.66 23.54 14.45
C ARG A 110 -1.26 22.52 13.39
N LEU A 111 -2.25 21.94 12.73
CA LEU A 111 -2.07 21.04 11.60
C LEU A 111 -2.05 21.85 10.30
N GLY A 112 -1.14 21.51 9.38
CA GLY A 112 -1.00 22.17 8.08
C GLY A 112 0.18 23.16 8.02
N GLN A 113 0.40 23.72 6.83
CA GLN A 113 1.47 24.70 6.62
C GLN A 113 1.09 26.04 7.27
N LYS A 114 2.08 26.65 7.95
CA LYS A 114 1.95 28.03 8.45
C LYS A 114 1.84 28.94 7.24
N ARG A 115 0.75 29.71 7.13
CA ARG A 115 0.60 30.67 6.05
C ARG A 115 1.73 31.72 6.11
N PRO A 116 2.38 32.06 4.99
CA PRO A 116 3.41 33.10 4.96
C PRO A 116 2.89 34.50 5.33
N ASP A 117 1.58 34.68 5.23
CA ASP A 117 0.80 35.91 5.36
C ASP A 117 -0.19 35.90 6.55
N GLY A 118 -0.27 34.81 7.31
CA GLY A 118 -0.98 34.73 8.59
C GLY A 118 -2.52 34.76 8.56
N ALA A 119 -3.18 34.77 7.40
CA ALA A 119 -4.65 34.74 7.28
C ALA A 119 -5.24 33.33 7.53
N SER A 120 -6.54 33.14 7.81
CA SER A 120 -7.16 31.80 7.97
C SER A 120 -7.56 31.10 6.65
N ARG A 121 -7.33 29.78 6.52
CA ARG A 121 -7.98 28.95 5.46
C ARG A 121 -9.47 28.76 5.79
N PRO A 122 -10.36 28.75 4.78
CA PRO A 122 -11.78 28.44 4.98
C PRO A 122 -11.97 27.02 5.50
#